data_AF-A0A101JXE9-F1
#
_entry.id   AF-A0A101JXE9-F1
#
_cell.length_a   1.000
_cell.length_b   1.000
_cell.length_c   1.000
_cell.angle_alpha   90.00
_cell.angle_beta   90.00
_cell.angle_gamma   90.00
#
_symmetry.space_group_name_H-M   'P 1'
#
loop_
_entity.id
_entity.type
_entity.pdbx_description
1 polymer ?
#
loop_
_entity_poly.entity_id
_entity_poly.type
_entity_poly.pdbx_seq_one_letter_code
_entity_poly.pdbx_strand_id
1 'polypeptide(L)' 'MDGKGAWRGNVSVERLWKSVKYEEVYLRAYAGVSEACASLGGYLDFYNSRRPHQGLGRQTPDQAYFNALRPIPAA' A
#
# COMPACT_ATOMS: atom_id res chain seq x y z
N MET A 1 -10.60 -5.37 -6.72
CA MET A 1 -10.24 -6.76 -7.06
C MET A 1 -11.53 -7.57 -7.06
N ASP A 2 -12.09 -7.80 -8.23
CA ASP A 2 -13.35 -8.50 -8.48
C ASP A 2 -13.11 -9.98 -8.88
N GLY A 3 -11.88 -10.47 -8.79
CA GLY A 3 -11.50 -11.87 -9.07
C GLY A 3 -11.55 -12.28 -10.55
N LYS A 4 -12.00 -11.39 -11.44
CA LYS A 4 -12.24 -11.67 -12.87
C LYS A 4 -10.99 -11.62 -13.78
N GLY A 5 -9.78 -11.60 -13.21
CA GLY A 5 -8.53 -11.60 -14.00
C GLY A 5 -8.26 -10.33 -14.82
N ALA A 6 -8.93 -9.21 -14.53
CA ALA A 6 -8.68 -7.95 -15.23
C ALA A 6 -7.38 -7.29 -14.77
N TRP A 7 -6.45 -7.04 -15.69
CA TRP A 7 -5.14 -6.40 -15.41
C TRP A 7 -5.29 -5.07 -14.64
N ARG A 8 -6.33 -4.29 -14.94
CA ARG A 8 -6.64 -3.00 -14.27
C ARG A 8 -6.86 -3.16 -12.77
N GLY A 9 -7.41 -4.30 -12.34
CA GLY A 9 -7.64 -4.61 -10.95
C GLY A 9 -6.36 -4.92 -10.17
N ASN A 10 -5.26 -5.27 -10.86
CA ASN A 10 -4.00 -5.68 -10.24
C ASN A 10 -2.94 -4.56 -10.20
N VAL A 11 -3.09 -3.50 -11.00
CA VAL A 11 -2.10 -2.41 -11.13
C VAL A 11 -1.67 -1.82 -9.78
N SER A 12 -2.62 -1.61 -8.87
CA SER A 12 -2.31 -1.06 -7.54
C SER A 12 -1.45 -2.00 -6.70
N VAL A 13 -1.76 -3.30 -6.74
CA VAL A 13 -1.05 -4.36 -6.01
C VAL A 13 0.36 -4.55 -6.59
N GLU A 14 0.50 -4.56 -7.91
CA GLU A 14 1.82 -4.64 -8.56
C GLU A 14 2.72 -3.45 -8.22
N ARG A 15 2.16 -2.24 -8.21
CA ARG A 15 2.90 -1.04 -7.83
C ARG A 15 3.33 -1.07 -6.36
N LEU A 16 2.45 -1.53 -5.47
CA LEU A 16 2.79 -1.76 -4.06
C LEU A 16 3.96 -2.72 -3.93
N TRP A 17 3.86 -3.91 -4.55
CA TRP A 17 4.92 -4.93 -4.45
C TRP A 17 6.24 -4.47 -5.08
N LYS A 18 6.21 -3.65 -6.12
CA LYS A 18 7.42 -3.03 -6.66
C LYS A 18 8.07 -2.13 -5.60
N SER A 19 7.32 -1.22 -4.97
CA SER A 19 7.88 -0.36 -3.91
C SER A 19 8.43 -1.18 -2.73
N VAL A 20 7.67 -2.16 -2.22
CA VAL A 20 8.12 -3.03 -1.11
C VAL A 20 9.44 -3.73 -1.44
N LYS A 21 9.57 -4.29 -2.65
CA LYS A 21 10.79 -4.99 -3.04
C LYS A 21 11.99 -4.06 -3.10
N TYR A 22 11.86 -2.92 -3.78
CA TYR A 22 13.00 -2.04 -4.06
C TYR A 22 13.36 -1.13 -2.89
N GLU A 23 12.40 -0.71 -2.07
CA GLU A 23 12.62 0.27 -1.00
C GLU A 23 12.88 -0.41 0.35
N GLU A 24 12.56 -1.69 0.51
CA GLU A 24 12.65 -2.39 1.80
C GLU A 24 13.36 -3.74 1.69
N VAL A 25 12.87 -4.68 0.87
CA VAL A 25 13.39 -6.06 0.83
C VAL A 25 14.79 -6.14 0.23
N TYR A 26 15.06 -5.49 -0.90
CA TYR A 26 16.36 -5.60 -1.58
C TYR A 26 17.48 -4.83 -0.89
N LEU A 27 17.13 -3.92 0.03
CA LEU A 27 18.10 -3.12 0.77
C LEU A 27 18.52 -3.76 2.09
N ARG A 28 17.87 -4.86 2.50
CA ARG A 28 18.02 -5.45 3.83
C ARG A 28 18.44 -6.90 3.79
N ALA A 29 19.34 -7.26 4.69
CA ALA A 29 19.68 -8.65 4.99
C ALA A 29 19.04 -9.02 6.32
N TYR A 30 17.81 -9.53 6.28
CA TYR A 30 17.11 -9.97 7.49
C TYR A 30 17.81 -11.18 8.11
N ALA A 31 18.01 -11.17 9.43
CA ALA A 31 18.55 -12.29 10.18
C ALA A 31 17.55 -13.47 10.27
N GLY A 32 16.26 -13.20 10.07
CA GLY A 32 15.22 -14.23 10.04
C GLY A 32 13.83 -13.69 9.74
N VAL A 33 12.85 -14.61 9.69
CA VAL A 33 11.46 -14.29 9.32
C VAL A 33 10.81 -13.30 10.30
N SER A 34 11.07 -13.42 11.60
CA SER A 34 10.50 -12.52 12.60
C SER A 34 10.94 -11.06 12.38
N GLU A 35 12.21 -10.84 12.05
CA GLU A 35 12.72 -9.51 11.74
C GLU A 35 12.12 -8.99 10.44
N ALA A 36 12.06 -9.83 9.40
CA ALA A 36 11.45 -9.48 8.13
C ALA A 36 9.98 -9.05 8.31
N CYS A 37 9.20 -9.78 9.10
CA CYS A 37 7.80 -9.44 9.39
C CYS A 37 7.66 -8.11 10.13
N ALA A 38 8.47 -7.86 11.16
CA ALA A 38 8.45 -6.59 11.89
C ALA A 38 8.82 -5.41 10.99
N SER A 39 9.86 -5.59 10.18
CA SER A 39 10.35 -4.57 9.24
C SER A 39 9.34 -4.25 8.14
N LEU A 40 8.79 -5.30 7.50
CA LEU A 40 7.74 -5.16 6.50
C LEU A 40 6.47 -4.54 7.07
N GLY A 41 6.09 -4.90 8.31
CA GLY A 41 4.98 -4.26 9.01
C GLY A 41 5.18 -2.75 9.14
N GLY A 42 6.34 -2.33 9.65
CA GLY A 42 6.67 -0.90 9.76
C GLY A 42 6.71 -0.18 8.42
N TYR A 43 7.22 -0.82 7.36
CA TYR A 43 7.22 -0.25 6.02
C TYR A 43 5.79 -0.08 5.47
N LEU A 44 4.92 -1.08 5.63
CA LEU A 44 3.53 -1.02 5.19
C LEU A 44 2.74 0.06 5.95
N ASP A 45 2.96 0.20 7.25
CA ASP A 45 2.36 1.28 8.04
C ASP A 45 2.80 2.65 7.51
N PHE A 46 4.08 2.84 7.21
CA PHE A 46 4.58 4.06 6.57
C PHE A 46 3.95 4.30 5.18
N TYR A 47 3.89 3.27 4.34
CA TYR A 47 3.35 3.34 2.99
C TYR A 47 1.87 3.77 2.99
N ASN A 48 1.08 3.24 3.92
CA ASN A 48 -0.36 3.46 4.03
C ASN A 48 -0.73 4.77 4.75
N SER A 49 0.01 5.13 5.81
CA SER A 49 -0.39 6.25 6.68
C SER A 49 0.36 7.55 6.40
N ARG A 50 1.56 7.50 5.80
CA ARG A 50 2.45 8.68 5.69
C ARG A 50 2.87 9.04 4.27
N ARG A 51 3.02 8.06 3.37
CA ARG A 51 3.52 8.31 2.01
C ARG A 51 2.43 8.87 1.09
N PRO A 52 2.54 10.10 0.56
CA PRO A 52 1.61 10.63 -0.41
C PRO A 52 1.86 10.04 -1.80
N HIS A 53 0.81 9.60 -2.51
CA HIS A 53 0.94 8.98 -3.83
C HIS A 53 0.33 9.86 -4.92
N GLN A 54 1.09 10.10 -6.00
CA GLN A 54 0.60 10.90 -7.14
C GLN A 54 -0.67 10.32 -7.78
N GLY A 55 -0.75 8.99 -7.90
CA GLY A 55 -1.94 8.31 -8.42
C GLY A 55 -3.19 8.44 -7.52
N LEU A 56 -3.03 8.91 -6.29
CA LEU A 56 -4.10 9.19 -5.33
C LEU A 56 -4.25 10.70 -5.07
N GLY A 57 -3.84 11.56 -6.02
CA GLY A 57 -3.95 13.00 -5.84
C GLY A 57 -3.11 13.54 -4.67
N ARG A 58 -1.94 12.92 -4.40
CA ARG A 58 -1.07 13.22 -3.25
C ARG A 58 -1.65 12.87 -1.89
N GLN A 59 -2.74 12.10 -1.83
CA GLN A 59 -3.20 11.48 -0.60
C GLN A 59 -2.42 10.20 -0.27
N THR A 60 -2.46 9.81 1.00
CA THR A 60 -2.01 8.47 1.44
C THR A 60 -3.09 7.42 1.13
N PRO A 61 -2.74 6.13 1.05
CA PRO A 61 -3.72 5.06 0.83
C PRO A 61 -4.82 5.04 1.90
N ASP A 62 -4.46 5.26 3.17
CA ASP A 62 -5.43 5.36 4.26
C ASP A 62 -6.40 6.51 4.03
N GLN A 63 -5.88 7.70 3.69
CA GLN A 63 -6.72 8.86 3.39
C GLN A 63 -7.67 8.59 2.24
N ALA A 64 -7.18 8.02 1.14
CA ALA A 64 -8.01 7.72 -0.03
C ALA A 64 -9.12 6.71 0.31
N TYR A 65 -8.79 5.66 1.07
CA TYR A 65 -9.74 4.63 1.47
C TYR A 65 -10.79 5.16 2.45
N PHE A 66 -10.37 5.76 3.56
CA PHE A 66 -11.30 6.22 4.60
C PHE A 66 -12.11 7.44 4.16
N ASN A 67 -11.59 8.31 3.28
CA ASN A 67 -12.39 9.40 2.71
C ASN A 67 -13.46 8.87 1.75
N ALA A 68 -13.17 7.82 0.97
CA ALA A 68 -14.14 7.18 0.09
C ALA A 68 -15.25 6.43 0.85
N LEU A 69 -14.98 5.99 2.09
CA LEU A 69 -15.96 5.36 2.97
C LEU A 69 -16.87 6.35 3.72
N ARG A 70 -16.62 7.67 3.64
CA ARG A 70 -17.51 8.66 4.26
C ARG A 70 -18.89 8.59 3.60
N PRO A 71 -19.99 8.43 4.35
CA PRO A 71 -21.32 8.45 3.78
C PRO A 71 -21.59 9.78 3.07
N ILE A 72 -22.18 9.73 1.88
CA ILE A 72 -22.81 10.91 1.27
C ILE A 72 -23.89 11.37 2.26
N PRO A 73 -23.96 12.66 2.65
CA PRO A 73 -25.06 13.14 3.49
C PRO A 73 -26.37 12.80 2.78
N ALA A 74 -27.27 12.11 3.48
CA ALA A 74 -28.63 11.90 2.96
C ALA A 74 -29.25 13.29 2.73
N ALA A 75 -29.68 13.55 1.49
CA ALA A 75 -30.41 14.74 1.10
C ALA A 75 -31.82 14.75 1.71
#